data_AF-A0A6A6RC39-F1
#
_entry.id   AF-A0A6A6RC39-F1
#
_cell.length_a   1.000
_cell.length_b   1.000
_cell.length_c   1.000
_cell.angle_alpha   90.00
_cell.angle_beta   90.00
_cell.angle_gamma   90.00
#
_symmetry.space_group_name_H-M   'P 1'
#
loop_
_entity.id
_entity.type
_entity.pdbx_description
1 polymer ?
#
loop_
_entity_poly.entity_id
_entity_poly.type
_entity_poly.pdbx_seq_one_letter_code
_entity_poly.pdbx_strand_id
1 'polypeptide(L)'
;FIEYLALAIYLTSGSPLRGEEVVLITYKNTIETGLRDLTIEPRLGLIRLNSRWHKMQNTTNIGSKSTRYFGPKLSNILKLYLLVVLPFYNFLSIKALGITTISPYLLEYNNSIIKSSSISNLLVKETKNFFKVGINISNYR
;
A
#
# COMPACT_ATOMS: atom_id res chain seq x y z
N PHE A 1 -7.34 -10.90 2.01
CA PHE A 1 -7.07 -9.72 2.85
C PHE A 1 -6.26 -8.66 2.10
N ILE A 2 -5.05 -8.97 1.62
CA ILE A 2 -4.13 -7.99 0.99
C ILE A 2 -4.75 -7.22 -0.19
N GLU A 3 -5.48 -7.89 -1.08
CA GLU A 3 -6.13 -7.20 -2.22
C GLU A 3 -7.21 -6.20 -1.75
N TYR A 4 -7.99 -6.55 -0.73
CA TYR A 4 -8.97 -5.62 -0.13
C TYR A 4 -8.29 -4.48 0.63
N LEU A 5 -7.15 -4.73 1.28
CA LEU A 5 -6.35 -3.68 1.90
C LEU A 5 -5.82 -2.71 0.84
N ALA A 6 -5.32 -3.22 -0.28
CA ALA A 6 -4.87 -2.43 -1.41
C ALA A 6 -5.99 -1.58 -2.00
N LEU A 7 -7.17 -2.17 -2.16
CA LEU A 7 -8.37 -1.46 -2.63
C LEU A 7 -8.80 -0.38 -1.64
N ALA A 8 -8.80 -0.67 -0.33
CA ALA A 8 -9.14 0.30 0.70
C ALA A 8 -8.16 1.48 0.72
N ILE A 9 -6.85 1.21 0.59
CA ILE A 9 -5.82 2.27 0.44
C ILE A 9 -6.13 3.10 -0.81
N TYR A 10 -6.33 2.46 -1.95
CA TYR A 10 -6.62 3.13 -3.23
C TYR A 10 -7.85 4.06 -3.14
N LEU A 11 -8.93 3.60 -2.52
CA LEU A 11 -10.18 4.37 -2.41
C LEU A 11 -10.13 5.48 -1.36
N THR A 12 -9.30 5.35 -0.32
CA THR A 12 -9.35 6.24 0.86
C THR A 12 -8.11 7.10 1.08
N SER A 13 -7.10 7.01 0.21
CA SER A 13 -5.84 7.78 0.32
C SER A 13 -5.91 9.24 -0.16
N GLY A 14 -7.11 9.83 -0.20
CA GLY A 14 -7.36 11.16 -0.79
C GLY A 14 -7.42 11.09 -2.32
N SER A 15 -6.53 11.80 -3.04
CA SER A 15 -6.51 11.71 -4.50
C SER A 15 -6.12 10.29 -4.96
N PRO A 16 -6.74 9.74 -6.00
CA PRO A 16 -6.48 8.36 -6.41
C PRO A 16 -5.00 8.18 -6.79
N LEU A 17 -4.30 7.32 -6.03
CA LEU A 17 -2.93 6.91 -6.33
C LEU A 17 -2.91 6.18 -7.67
N ARG A 18 -1.81 6.24 -8.43
CA ARG A 18 -1.67 5.33 -9.57
C ARG A 18 -1.61 3.90 -9.02
N GLY A 19 -2.20 2.93 -9.72
CA GLY A 19 -2.19 1.54 -9.27
C GLY A 19 -0.77 1.00 -8.98
N GLU A 20 0.22 1.43 -9.77
CA GLU A 20 1.65 1.13 -9.52
C GLU A 20 2.19 1.77 -8.23
N GLU A 21 1.79 3.01 -7.92
CA GLU A 21 2.18 3.69 -6.67
C GLU A 21 1.59 3.00 -5.43
N VAL A 22 0.40 2.39 -5.56
CA VAL A 22 -0.23 1.63 -4.47
C VAL A 22 0.55 0.35 -4.19
N VAL A 23 0.82 -0.46 -5.22
CA VAL A 23 1.44 -1.79 -5.02
C VAL A 23 2.89 -1.71 -4.56
N LEU A 24 3.57 -0.59 -4.82
CA LEU A 24 4.95 -0.36 -4.43
C LEU A 24 5.13 0.31 -3.05
N ILE A 25 4.06 0.48 -2.27
CA ILE A 25 4.15 1.05 -0.92
C ILE A 25 5.08 0.19 -0.05
N THR A 26 6.11 0.82 0.54
CA THR A 26 7.05 0.16 1.45
C THR A 26 6.74 0.44 2.91
N TYR A 27 6.86 -0.60 3.76
CA TYR A 27 6.64 -0.49 5.21
C TYR A 27 7.93 -0.56 6.05
N LYS A 28 9.05 -0.95 5.45
CA LYS A 28 10.36 -1.02 6.11
C LYS A 28 11.45 -0.40 5.25
N ASN A 29 12.55 -0.02 5.91
CA ASN A 29 13.71 0.51 5.23
C ASN A 29 14.55 -0.65 4.68
N THR A 30 15.12 -0.51 3.49
CA THR A 30 16.16 -1.40 2.96
C THR A 30 17.23 -0.61 2.24
N ILE A 31 18.35 -1.24 1.94
CA ILE A 31 19.42 -0.64 1.13
C ILE A 31 18.89 -0.34 -0.29
N GLU A 32 18.08 -1.23 -0.84
CA GLU A 32 17.55 -1.14 -2.20
C GLU A 32 16.45 -0.08 -2.35
N THR A 33 15.49 0.00 -1.43
CA THR A 33 14.34 0.91 -1.51
C THR A 33 14.53 2.20 -0.72
N GLY A 34 15.57 2.29 0.12
CA GLY A 34 15.85 3.42 1.00
C GLY A 34 14.93 3.43 2.24
N LEU A 35 14.48 4.61 2.68
CA LEU A 35 13.53 4.67 3.82
C LEU A 35 12.18 4.02 3.39
N ARG A 36 11.31 3.72 4.35
CA ARG A 36 9.93 3.32 4.09
C ARG A 36 9.05 4.49 3.66
N ASP A 37 7.92 4.19 3.02
CA ASP A 37 6.90 5.18 2.67
C ASP A 37 5.91 5.39 3.82
N LEU A 38 5.61 4.34 4.59
CA LEU A 38 4.68 4.40 5.71
C LEU A 38 5.32 4.94 7.00
N THR A 39 4.65 5.91 7.60
CA THR A 39 5.00 6.52 8.89
C THR A 39 3.75 6.69 9.75
N ILE A 40 3.91 6.86 11.06
CA ILE A 40 2.80 7.19 11.96
C ILE A 40 2.93 8.68 12.31
N GLU A 41 1.87 9.44 12.09
CA GLU A 41 1.78 10.82 12.54
C GLU A 41 1.63 10.84 14.08
N PRO A 42 2.53 11.50 14.82
CA PRO A 42 2.64 11.35 16.26
C PRO A 42 1.46 11.94 17.05
N ARG A 43 0.75 12.95 16.53
CA ARG A 43 -0.31 13.64 17.26
C ARG A 43 -1.63 12.88 17.25
N LEU A 44 -2.05 12.37 16.10
CA LEU A 44 -3.33 11.69 15.88
C LEU A 44 -3.18 10.18 15.74
N GLY A 45 -1.95 9.67 15.62
CA GLY A 45 -1.69 8.24 15.44
C GLY A 45 -2.21 7.69 14.11
N LEU A 46 -2.36 8.56 13.11
CA LEU A 46 -2.77 8.19 11.75
C LEU A 46 -1.59 7.69 10.95
N ILE A 47 -1.83 6.71 10.08
CA ILE A 47 -0.82 6.26 9.13
C ILE A 47 -0.69 7.32 8.03
N ARG A 48 0.54 7.74 7.81
CA ARG A 48 0.96 8.70 6.79
C ARG A 48 1.76 7.97 5.71
N LEU A 49 1.33 8.11 4.46
CA LEU A 49 2.04 7.63 3.29
C LEU A 49 2.83 8.78 2.65
N ASN A 50 4.13 8.58 2.48
CA ASN A 50 5.03 9.51 1.81
C ASN A 50 5.42 8.95 0.45
N SER A 51 4.82 9.44 -0.63
CA SER A 51 5.20 9.01 -1.98
C SER A 51 6.44 9.75 -2.44
N ARG A 52 7.47 9.00 -2.86
CA ARG A 52 8.74 9.55 -3.36
C ARG A 52 8.71 9.91 -4.84
N TRP A 53 7.90 9.18 -5.61
CA TRP A 53 7.92 9.28 -7.06
C TRP A 53 7.00 10.40 -7.54
N HIS A 54 7.59 11.49 -8.01
CA HIS A 54 6.91 12.48 -8.83
C HIS A 54 7.61 12.58 -10.18
N LYS A 55 6.87 12.39 -11.27
CA LYS A 55 7.33 12.60 -12.66
C LYS A 55 8.05 13.95 -12.89
N MET A 56 7.88 14.91 -11.98
CA MET A 56 8.46 16.25 -12.02
C MET A 56 9.96 16.31 -11.61
N GLN A 57 10.50 15.26 -10.99
CA GLN A 57 11.92 15.20 -10.62
C GLN A 57 12.83 15.25 -11.85
N ASN A 58 12.42 14.60 -12.95
CA ASN A 58 13.20 14.57 -14.18
C ASN A 58 13.26 15.93 -14.92
N THR A 59 12.44 16.91 -14.55
CA THR A 59 12.32 18.17 -15.29
C THR A 59 12.72 19.40 -14.48
N THR A 60 12.58 19.38 -13.15
CA THR A 60 12.73 20.61 -12.32
C THR A 60 13.65 20.49 -11.11
N ASN A 61 14.17 19.30 -10.78
CA ASN A 61 14.95 19.04 -9.54
C ASN A 61 14.26 19.43 -8.21
N ILE A 62 13.00 19.88 -8.23
CA ILE A 62 12.22 20.16 -7.03
C ILE A 62 11.34 18.93 -6.76
N GLY A 63 11.83 18.05 -5.89
CA GLY A 63 11.05 16.90 -5.41
C GLY A 63 9.93 17.38 -4.50
N SER A 64 8.71 17.54 -5.01
CA SER A 64 7.54 17.70 -4.14
C SER A 64 7.17 16.33 -3.56
N LYS A 65 7.28 16.19 -2.23
CA LYS A 65 6.85 14.97 -1.54
C LYS A 65 5.33 15.05 -1.34
N SER A 66 4.55 14.25 -2.08
CA SER A 66 3.13 14.13 -1.73
C SER A 66 2.97 13.31 -0.45
N THR A 67 2.32 13.93 0.53
CA THR A 67 2.02 13.33 1.82
C THR A 67 0.52 13.07 1.89
N ARG A 68 0.14 11.86 2.27
CA ARG A 68 -1.25 11.43 2.41
C ARG A 68 -1.47 10.84 3.78
N TYR A 69 -2.63 11.09 4.36
CA TYR A 69 -3.05 10.49 5.63
C TYR A 69 -4.17 9.50 5.35
N PHE A 70 -4.09 8.33 5.98
CA PHE A 70 -5.17 7.37 5.95
C PHE A 70 -6.17 7.68 7.07
N GLY A 71 -7.46 7.50 6.77
CA GLY A 71 -8.51 7.70 7.76
C GLY A 71 -8.34 6.81 9.01
N PRO A 72 -8.98 7.15 10.15
CA PRO A 72 -8.77 6.44 11.42
C PRO A 72 -8.99 4.92 11.33
N LYS A 73 -10.03 4.48 10.62
CA LYS A 73 -10.36 3.05 10.46
C LYS A 73 -9.25 2.29 9.73
N LEU A 74 -8.82 2.78 8.56
CA LEU A 74 -7.75 2.17 7.78
C LEU A 74 -6.42 2.22 8.54
N SER A 75 -6.14 3.33 9.22
CA SER A 75 -4.95 3.48 10.07
C SER A 75 -4.91 2.42 11.18
N ASN A 76 -6.03 2.13 11.84
CA ASN A 76 -6.10 1.09 12.87
C ASN A 76 -5.89 -0.32 12.30
N ILE A 77 -6.52 -0.64 11.15
CA ILE A 77 -6.30 -1.90 10.45
C ILE A 77 -4.81 -2.07 10.09
N LEU A 78 -4.19 -1.03 9.54
CA LEU A 78 -2.78 -1.05 9.17
C LEU A 78 -1.86 -1.17 10.40
N LYS A 79 -2.15 -0.48 11.50
CA LYS A 79 -1.39 -0.63 12.74
C LYS A 79 -1.43 -2.07 13.26
N LEU A 80 -2.62 -2.68 13.31
CA LEU A 80 -2.77 -4.08 13.71
C LEU A 80 -2.00 -5.02 12.77
N TYR A 81 -2.13 -4.80 11.46
CA TYR A 81 -1.44 -5.61 10.46
C TYR A 81 0.08 -5.49 10.59
N LEU A 82 0.63 -4.28 10.69
CA LEU A 82 2.06 -4.01 10.75
C LEU A 82 2.71 -4.44 12.07
N LEU A 83 2.00 -4.32 13.20
CA LEU A 83 2.57 -4.56 14.52
C LEU A 83 2.35 -5.98 15.03
N VAL A 84 1.31 -6.68 14.55
CA VAL A 84 0.94 -8.01 15.08
C VAL A 84 1.02 -9.06 14.00
N VAL A 85 0.28 -8.89 12.90
CA VAL A 85 0.14 -9.93 11.87
C VAL A 85 1.45 -10.12 11.11
N LEU A 86 2.04 -9.03 10.63
CA LEU A 86 3.22 -9.06 9.77
C LEU A 86 4.47 -9.57 10.49
N PRO A 87 4.78 -9.17 11.75
CA PRO A 87 5.90 -9.73 12.49
C PRO A 87 5.72 -11.22 12.79
N PHE A 88 4.50 -11.66 13.13
CA PHE A 88 4.20 -13.07 13.36
C PHE A 88 4.35 -13.90 12.09
N TYR A 89 3.81 -13.42 10.96
CA TYR A 89 3.99 -14.06 9.66
C TYR A 89 5.47 -14.17 9.30
N ASN A 90 6.23 -13.08 9.42
CA ASN A 90 7.67 -13.07 9.13
C ASN A 90 8.44 -14.07 10.01
N PHE A 91 8.09 -14.17 11.29
CA PHE A 91 8.68 -15.15 12.20
C PHE A 91 8.43 -16.59 11.72
N LEU A 92 7.19 -16.93 11.35
CA LEU A 92 6.87 -18.25 10.81
C LEU A 92 7.56 -18.50 9.47
N SER A 93 7.61 -17.52 8.58
CA SER A 93 8.31 -17.61 7.30
C SER A 93 9.80 -17.95 7.48
N ILE A 94 10.46 -17.29 8.42
CA ILE A 94 11.88 -17.57 8.71
C ILE A 94 12.04 -18.94 9.38
N LYS A 95 11.25 -19.22 10.42
CA LYS A 95 11.47 -20.39 11.28
C LYS A 95 10.95 -21.70 10.70
N ALA A 96 9.78 -21.67 10.06
CA ALA A 96 9.11 -22.87 9.57
C ALA A 96 9.36 -23.11 8.07
N LEU A 97 9.48 -22.04 7.26
CA LEU A 97 9.62 -22.15 5.80
C LEU A 97 11.05 -21.92 5.31
N GLY A 98 11.99 -21.52 6.18
CA GLY A 98 13.38 -21.27 5.82
C GLY A 98 13.58 -20.07 4.89
N ILE A 99 12.62 -19.13 4.85
CA ILE A 99 12.71 -17.93 4.00
C ILE A 99 13.81 -17.02 4.57
N THR A 100 14.79 -16.68 3.74
CA THR A 100 15.97 -15.88 4.14
C THR A 100 15.77 -14.39 3.96
N THR A 101 14.89 -13.99 3.03
CA THR A 101 14.63 -12.59 2.70
C THR A 101 13.15 -12.26 2.86
N ILE A 102 12.90 -11.20 3.62
CA ILE A 102 11.56 -10.61 3.76
C ILE A 102 11.51 -9.42 2.81
N SER A 103 10.46 -9.26 2.03
CA SER A 103 10.33 -8.12 1.13
C SER A 103 9.92 -6.84 1.89
N PRO A 104 10.24 -5.64 1.35
CA PRO A 104 9.86 -4.38 1.96
C PRO A 104 8.47 -3.87 1.62
N TYR A 105 7.79 -4.53 0.69
CA TYR A 105 6.50 -4.10 0.16
C TYR A 105 5.36 -4.50 1.08
N LEU A 106 4.42 -3.58 1.30
CA LEU A 106 3.25 -3.80 2.15
C LEU A 106 2.27 -4.78 1.52
N LEU A 107 2.09 -4.67 0.20
CA LEU A 107 1.03 -5.34 -0.54
C LEU A 107 1.58 -6.54 -1.29
N GLU A 108 1.99 -7.53 -0.51
CA GLU A 108 2.54 -8.77 -1.03
C GLU A 108 1.78 -10.01 -0.53
N TYR A 109 1.89 -11.07 -1.31
CA TYR A 109 1.43 -12.40 -0.96
C TYR A 109 2.42 -13.42 -1.49
N ASN A 110 2.88 -14.35 -0.64
CA ASN A 110 3.89 -15.36 -0.99
C ASN A 110 5.14 -14.74 -1.66
N ASN A 111 5.70 -13.69 -1.06
CA ASN A 111 6.86 -12.94 -1.56
C ASN A 111 6.70 -12.32 -2.96
N SER A 112 5.45 -12.21 -3.45
CA SER A 112 5.13 -11.55 -4.71
C SER A 112 4.26 -10.33 -4.46
N ILE A 113 4.68 -9.19 -5.01
CA ILE A 113 3.89 -7.96 -4.97
C ILE A 113 2.60 -8.19 -5.77
N ILE A 114 1.46 -7.77 -5.22
CA ILE A 114 0.20 -7.86 -5.96
C ILE A 114 0.28 -6.99 -7.22
N LYS A 115 -0.43 -7.39 -8.28
CA LYS A 115 -0.45 -6.60 -9.51
C LYS A 115 -1.48 -5.47 -9.40
N SER A 116 -1.20 -4.35 -10.04
CA SER A 116 -2.17 -3.24 -10.20
C SER A 116 -3.48 -3.74 -10.86
N SER A 117 -3.38 -4.70 -11.79
CA SER A 117 -4.53 -5.35 -12.41
C SER A 117 -5.40 -6.10 -11.40
N SER A 118 -4.84 -6.68 -10.33
CA SER A 118 -5.61 -7.33 -9.27
C SER A 118 -6.53 -6.33 -8.56
N ILE A 119 -6.02 -5.13 -8.25
CA ILE A 119 -6.81 -4.06 -7.64
C ILE A 119 -7.92 -3.61 -8.60
N SER A 120 -7.60 -3.44 -9.88
CA SER A 120 -8.58 -3.04 -10.90
C SER A 120 -9.70 -4.08 -11.06
N ASN A 121 -9.34 -5.36 -11.12
CA ASN A 121 -10.31 -6.45 -11.25
C ASN A 121 -11.20 -6.56 -10.02
N LEU A 122 -10.62 -6.40 -8.82
CA LEU A 122 -11.37 -6.40 -7.57
C LEU A 122 -12.35 -5.21 -7.51
N LEU A 123 -11.92 -4.01 -7.91
CA LEU A 123 -12.80 -2.85 -7.96
C LEU A 123 -13.97 -3.08 -8.93
N VAL A 124 -13.72 -3.63 -10.12
CA VAL A 124 -14.78 -3.97 -11.09
C VAL A 124 -15.76 -4.99 -10.49
N LYS A 125 -15.25 -6.00 -9.78
CA LYS A 125 -16.08 -7.01 -9.12
C LYS A 125 -16.98 -6.40 -8.04
N GLU A 126 -16.41 -5.62 -7.13
CA GLU A 126 -17.16 -5.01 -6.03
C GLU A 126 -18.20 -4.01 -6.55
N THR A 127 -17.82 -3.17 -7.52
CA THR A 127 -18.75 -2.18 -8.09
C THR A 127 -19.89 -2.82 -8.87
N LYS A 128 -19.65 -3.93 -9.58
CA LYS A 128 -20.73 -4.74 -10.17
C LYS A 128 -21.68 -5.30 -9.12
N ASN A 129 -21.16 -5.74 -7.97
CA ASN A 129 -21.99 -6.29 -6.91
C ASN A 129 -22.89 -5.23 -6.28
N PHE A 130 -22.32 -4.08 -5.90
CA PHE A 130 -23.02 -3.01 -5.18
C PHE A 130 -23.84 -2.08 -6.08
N PHE A 131 -23.27 -1.67 -7.22
CA PHE A 131 -23.85 -0.64 -8.08
C PHE A 131 -24.37 -1.17 -9.42
N LYS A 132 -24.19 -2.46 -9.70
CA LYS A 132 -24.50 -3.09 -11.01
C LYS A 132 -23.73 -2.49 -12.19
N VAL A 133 -22.66 -1.74 -11.93
CA VAL A 133 -21.78 -1.10 -12.91
C VAL A 133 -20.34 -1.48 -12.62
N GLY A 134 -19.57 -1.86 -13.65
CA GLY A 134 -18.15 -2.18 -13.52
C GLY A 134 -17.27 -0.95 -13.66
N ILE A 135 -16.67 -0.49 -12.56
CA ILE A 135 -15.72 0.63 -12.55
C ILE A 135 -14.33 0.07 -12.32
N ASN A 136 -13.35 0.50 -13.12
CA ASN A 136 -11.94 0.14 -12.97
C ASN A 136 -11.13 1.32 -12.40
N ILE A 137 -9.82 1.11 -12.19
CA ILE A 137 -8.93 2.15 -11.65
C ILE A 137 -8.87 3.40 -12.56
N SER A 138 -8.89 3.24 -13.88
CA SER A 138 -8.86 4.39 -14.80
C SER A 138 -10.14 5.22 -14.76
N ASN A 139 -11.29 4.59 -14.53
CA ASN A 139 -12.59 5.27 -14.48
C ASN A 139 -12.84 5.98 -13.15
N TYR A 140 -12.28 5.44 -12.05
CA TYR A 140 -12.42 6.05 -10.73
C TYR A 140 -11.51 7.27 -10.53
N ARG A 141 -10.43 7.36 -11.31
CA ARG A 141 -9.41 8.40 -11.18
C ARG A 141 -9.78 9.67 -11.92
#